data_AF-A0A6B3G109-F1
#
_entry.id   AF-A0A6B3G109-F1
#
_cell.length_a   1.000
_cell.length_b   1.000
_cell.length_c   1.000
_cell.angle_alpha   90.00
_cell.angle_beta   90.00
_cell.angle_gamma   90.00
#
_symmetry.space_group_name_H-M   'P 1'
#
loop_
_entity.id
_entity.type
_entity.pdbx_description
1 polymer ?
#
loop_
_entity_poly.entity_id
_entity_poly.type
_entity_poly.pdbx_seq_one_letter_code
_entity_poly.pdbx_strand_id
1 'polypeptide(L)'
;EHRPEVVFITSPNNPTGTAVEADTVLALYDAAQAAGPSIVVVDEAYGEFSHQPSLLPLIEGRRNLIVSRTMSKAFGAAGLRLGYLAADP
;
A
#
# COMPACT_ATOMS: atom_id res chain seq x y z
N GLU A 1 -9.43 -0.89 23.80
CA GLU A 1 -9.38 -1.23 22.36
C GLU A 1 -8.44 -0.24 21.68
N HIS A 2 -7.52 -0.72 20.82
CA HIS A 2 -6.53 0.15 20.18
C HIS A 2 -7.15 0.87 18.98
N ARG A 3 -6.79 2.15 18.78
CA ARG A 3 -7.17 2.95 17.60
C ARG A 3 -5.89 3.41 16.91
N PRO A 4 -5.34 2.61 15.99
CA PRO A 4 -4.09 2.96 15.34
C PRO A 4 -4.29 4.18 14.46
N GLU A 5 -3.38 5.14 14.53
CA GLU A 5 -3.36 6.30 13.62
C GLU A 5 -2.87 5.93 12.22
N VAL A 6 -2.14 4.81 12.11
CA VAL A 6 -1.57 4.30 10.86
C VAL A 6 -1.66 2.77 10.81
N VAL A 7 -2.05 2.24 9.66
CA VAL A 7 -2.14 0.81 9.35
C VAL A 7 -1.28 0.51 8.12
N PHE A 8 -0.45 -0.52 8.18
CA PHE A 8 0.37 -0.97 7.06
C PHE A 8 -0.11 -2.32 6.53
N ILE A 9 -0.17 -2.43 5.20
CA ILE A 9 -0.35 -3.67 4.46
C ILE A 9 0.79 -3.76 3.46
N THR A 10 1.37 -4.93 3.24
CA THR A 10 2.37 -5.12 2.18
C THR A 10 1.80 -6.06 1.12
N SER A 11 1.83 -5.65 -0.14
CA SER A 11 1.23 -6.39 -1.26
C SER A 11 2.07 -6.21 -2.54
N PRO A 12 2.77 -7.25 -3.03
CA PRO A 12 2.94 -8.56 -2.42
C PRO A 12 3.64 -8.53 -1.05
N ASN A 13 3.21 -9.40 -0.13
CA ASN A 13 3.73 -9.42 1.23
C ASN A 13 5.15 -9.99 1.31
N ASN A 14 6.01 -9.38 2.12
CA ASN A 14 7.31 -9.95 2.49
C ASN A 14 7.19 -10.60 3.88
N PRO A 15 7.51 -11.90 4.07
CA PRO A 15 8.24 -12.80 3.16
C PRO A 15 7.38 -13.77 2.33
N THR A 16 6.05 -13.72 2.43
CA THR A 16 5.18 -14.78 1.87
C THR A 16 5.01 -14.71 0.34
N GLY A 17 5.29 -13.56 -0.27
CA GLY A 17 5.11 -13.31 -1.71
C GLY A 17 3.65 -13.16 -2.15
N THR A 18 2.69 -13.24 -1.25
CA THR A 18 1.25 -13.22 -1.56
C THR A 18 0.74 -11.80 -1.73
N ALA A 19 0.05 -11.51 -2.84
CA ALA A 19 -0.68 -10.26 -3.02
C ALA A 19 -1.99 -10.25 -2.22
N VAL A 20 -2.41 -9.07 -1.79
CA VAL A 20 -3.71 -8.82 -1.17
C VAL A 20 -4.67 -8.33 -2.24
N GLU A 21 -5.88 -8.91 -2.27
CA GLU A 21 -6.92 -8.53 -3.23
C GLU A 21 -7.45 -7.11 -2.95
N ALA A 22 -7.82 -6.39 -4.01
CA ALA A 22 -8.27 -5.01 -3.93
C ALA A 22 -9.46 -4.82 -2.97
N ASP A 23 -10.44 -5.72 -3.03
CA ASP A 23 -11.64 -5.68 -2.17
C ASP A 23 -11.28 -5.83 -0.68
N THR A 24 -10.21 -6.57 -0.37
CA THR A 24 -9.73 -6.71 1.02
C THR A 24 -9.11 -5.41 1.51
N VAL A 25 -8.35 -4.72 0.66
CA VAL A 25 -7.76 -3.41 0.97
C VAL A 25 -8.85 -2.36 1.18
N LEU A 26 -9.89 -2.37 0.33
CA LEU A 26 -11.05 -1.47 0.47
C LEU A 26 -11.82 -1.73 1.75
N ALA A 27 -12.11 -3.00 2.06
CA ALA A 27 -12.78 -3.37 3.31
C ALA A 27 -11.97 -2.95 4.55
N LEU A 28 -10.64 -3.12 4.52
CA LEU A 28 -9.78 -2.64 5.60
C LEU A 28 -9.82 -1.12 5.72
N TYR A 29 -9.72 -0.40 4.60
CA TYR A 29 -9.80 1.06 4.58
C TYR A 29 -11.11 1.56 5.20
N ASP A 30 -12.25 1.01 4.79
CA ASP A 30 -13.55 1.40 5.33
C ASP A 30 -13.66 1.12 6.84
N ALA A 31 -13.17 -0.05 7.29
CA ALA A 31 -13.13 -0.39 8.71
C ALA A 31 -12.22 0.56 9.50
N ALA A 32 -11.08 0.93 8.93
CA ALA A 32 -10.11 1.84 9.55
C ALA A 32 -10.70 3.24 9.69
N GLN A 33 -11.41 3.74 8.68
CA GLN A 33 -12.10 5.04 8.74
C GLN A 33 -13.27 5.04 9.74
N ALA A 34 -13.99 3.92 9.87
CA ALA A 34 -15.09 3.77 10.81
C ALA A 34 -14.64 3.69 12.28
N ALA A 35 -13.51 3.04 12.57
CA ALA A 35 -12.96 2.92 13.92
C ALA A 35 -12.36 4.24 14.45
N GLY A 36 -11.96 5.12 13.53
CA GLY A 36 -11.35 6.41 13.77
C GLY A 36 -10.39 6.72 12.61
N PRO A 37 -10.54 7.85 11.89
CA PRO A 37 -9.77 8.13 10.68
C PRO A 37 -8.28 7.85 10.86
N SER A 38 -7.75 6.97 10.04
CA SER A 38 -6.35 6.51 10.10
C SER A 38 -5.75 6.46 8.71
N ILE A 39 -4.43 6.58 8.64
CA ILE A 39 -3.71 6.44 7.38
C ILE A 39 -3.54 4.95 7.09
N VAL A 40 -3.96 4.50 5.91
CA VAL A 40 -3.73 3.15 5.43
C VAL A 40 -2.64 3.19 4.36
N VAL A 41 -1.53 2.53 4.63
CA VAL A 41 -0.38 2.44 3.72
C VAL A 41 -0.33 1.04 3.11
N VAL A 42 -0.36 0.98 1.79
CA VAL A 42 -0.10 -0.22 1.00
C VAL A 42 1.33 -0.14 0.47
N ASP A 43 2.22 -0.99 0.98
CA ASP A 43 3.58 -1.13 0.48
C ASP A 43 3.61 -2.07 -0.73
N GLU A 44 3.86 -1.49 -1.90
CA GLU A 44 4.03 -2.21 -3.16
C GLU A 44 5.51 -2.24 -3.58
N ALA A 45 6.43 -2.39 -2.62
CA ALA A 45 7.87 -2.52 -2.92
C ALA A 45 8.23 -3.64 -3.91
N TYR A 46 7.36 -4.66 -4.03
CA TYR A 46 7.49 -5.78 -4.97
C TYR A 46 6.38 -5.78 -6.04
N GLY A 47 5.64 -4.68 -6.20
CA GLY A 47 4.50 -4.60 -7.11
C GLY A 47 4.86 -4.92 -8.57
N GLU A 48 6.06 -4.57 -9.02
CA GLU A 48 6.55 -4.88 -10.37
C GLU A 48 6.75 -6.38 -10.64
N PHE A 49 6.81 -7.22 -9.60
CA PHE A 49 6.90 -8.68 -9.73
C PHE A 49 5.55 -9.37 -9.56
N SER A 50 4.50 -8.63 -9.22
CA SER A 50 3.16 -9.17 -9.03
C SER A 50 2.49 -9.47 -10.37
N HIS A 51 1.69 -10.54 -10.41
CA HIS A 51 0.75 -10.78 -11.52
C HIS A 51 -0.55 -9.99 -11.35
N GLN A 52 -0.83 -9.48 -10.15
CA GLN A 52 -1.96 -8.60 -9.88
C GLN A 52 -1.62 -7.16 -10.29
N PRO A 53 -2.59 -6.37 -10.77
CA PRO A 53 -2.38 -4.96 -11.05
C PRO A 53 -2.04 -4.20 -9.76
N SER A 54 -1.39 -3.05 -9.94
CA SER A 54 -1.18 -2.06 -8.89
C SER A 54 -2.49 -1.64 -8.24
N LEU A 55 -2.48 -1.47 -6.92
CA LEU A 55 -3.57 -0.89 -6.13
C LEU A 55 -3.60 0.65 -6.21
N LEU A 56 -2.61 1.27 -6.86
CA LEU A 56 -2.53 2.71 -7.09
C LEU A 56 -3.87 3.37 -7.53
N PRO A 57 -4.68 2.82 -8.46
CA PRO A 57 -5.94 3.46 -8.84
C PRO A 57 -6.95 3.60 -7.69
N LEU A 58 -6.82 2.80 -6.62
CA LEU A 58 -7.72 2.87 -5.47
C LEU A 58 -7.52 4.16 -4.65
N ILE A 59 -6.42 4.89 -4.81
CA ILE A 59 -6.21 6.12 -4.05
C ILE A 59 -7.25 7.19 -4.40
N GLU A 60 -7.78 7.21 -5.62
CA GLU A 60 -8.72 8.24 -6.09
C GLU A 60 -9.95 8.33 -5.17
N GLY A 61 -10.17 9.52 -4.59
CA GLY A 61 -11.24 9.79 -3.63
C GLY A 61 -11.00 9.22 -2.22
N ARG A 62 -9.83 8.64 -1.93
CA ARG A 62 -9.45 8.04 -0.64
C ARG A 62 -8.18 8.71 -0.09
N ARG A 63 -8.33 9.92 0.44
CA ARG A 63 -7.24 10.77 0.97
C ARG A 63 -6.33 10.11 2.01
N ASN A 64 -6.84 9.12 2.74
CA ASN A 64 -6.08 8.40 3.76
C ASN A 64 -5.44 7.10 3.24
N LEU A 65 -5.60 6.76 1.96
CA LEU A 65 -4.99 5.59 1.33
C LEU A 65 -3.71 6.03 0.60
N ILE A 66 -2.59 5.45 1.01
CA ILE A 66 -1.26 5.73 0.46
C ILE A 66 -0.70 4.47 -0.16
N VAL A 67 -0.12 4.58 -1.35
CA VAL A 67 0.65 3.50 -1.98
C VAL A 67 2.14 3.85 -1.98
N SER A 68 2.97 2.96 -1.46
CA SER A 68 4.43 3.09 -1.42
C SER A 68 5.09 2.27 -2.53
N ARG A 69 6.11 2.83 -3.16
CA ARG A 69 6.88 2.20 -4.26
C ARG A 69 8.37 2.47 -4.11
N THR A 70 9.19 1.59 -4.68
CA THR A 70 10.65 1.70 -4.62
C THR A 70 11.35 1.38 -5.94
N MET A 71 12.46 2.06 -6.21
CA MET A 71 13.36 1.73 -7.30
C MET A 71 14.41 0.68 -6.89
N SER A 72 14.38 0.20 -5.64
CA SER A 72 15.43 -0.69 -5.13
C SER A 72 15.36 -2.13 -5.65
N LYS A 73 14.18 -2.58 -6.11
CA LYS A 73 13.92 -4.00 -6.42
C LYS A 73 13.95 -4.26 -7.91
N ALA A 74 12.82 -4.17 -8.62
CA ALA A 74 12.73 -4.47 -10.04
C ALA A 74 13.69 -3.64 -10.92
N PHE A 75 14.02 -2.42 -10.48
CA PHE A 75 14.92 -1.52 -11.20
C PHE A 75 16.40 -1.73 -10.85
N GLY A 76 16.75 -2.64 -9.94
CA GLY A 76 18.14 -2.90 -9.53
C GLY A 76 18.86 -1.69 -8.92
N ALA A 77 18.14 -0.62 -8.59
CA ALA A 77 18.71 0.68 -8.27
C ALA A 77 18.75 0.93 -6.74
N ALA A 78 19.00 -0.12 -5.95
CA ALA A 78 19.02 -0.03 -4.49
C ALA A 78 20.00 1.03 -3.97
N GLY A 79 21.12 1.25 -4.66
CA GLY A 79 22.12 2.25 -4.32
C GLY A 79 21.66 3.71 -4.49
N LEU A 80 20.64 3.97 -5.33
CA LEU A 80 20.10 5.32 -5.52
C LEU A 80 19.26 5.81 -4.33
N ARG A 81 18.82 4.89 -3.45
CA ARG A 81 17.95 5.19 -2.29
C ARG A 81 16.67 5.95 -2.68
N LEU A 82 16.07 5.59 -3.81
CA LEU A 82 14.87 6.25 -4.35
C LEU A 82 13.60 5.40 -4.16
N GLY A 83 12.55 6.05 -3.67
CA GLY A 83 11.19 5.55 -3.57
C GLY A 83 10.21 6.72 -3.52
N TYR A 84 8.92 6.42 -3.59
CA TYR A 84 7.87 7.44 -3.56
C TYR A 84 6.62 6.94 -2.85
N LEU A 85 5.80 7.90 -2.41
CA LEU A 85 4.45 7.70 -1.93
C LEU A 85 3.50 8.36 -2.92
N ALA A 86 2.39 7.70 -3.23
CA ALA A 86 1.29 8.25 -4.00
C ALA A 86 0.02 8.25 -3.14
N ALA A 87 -0.69 9.37 -3.14
CA ALA A 87 -1.92 9.60 -2.39
C ALA A 87 -2.80 10.62 -3.14
N ASP A 88 -4.10 10.60 -2.84
CA ASP A 88 -5.07 11.57 -3.35
C ASP A 88 -4.90 12.95 -2.69
N PRO A 89 -5.00 14.07 -3.44
CA PRO A 89 -4.76 15.43 -2.92
C PRO A 89 -5.73 15.97 -1.86
#